data_AF-A0A068USV4-F1
#
_entry.id   AF-A0A068USV4-F1
#
_cell.length_a   1.000
_cell.length_b   1.000
_cell.length_c   1.000
_cell.angle_alpha   90.00
_cell.angle_beta   90.00
_cell.angle_gamma   90.00
#
_symmetry.space_group_name_H-M   'P 1'
#
loop_
_entity.id
_entity.type
_entity.pdbx_description
1 polymer ?
#
loop_
_entity_poly.entity_id
_entity_poly.type
_entity_poly.pdbx_seq_one_letter_code
_entity_poly.pdbx_strand_id
1 'polypeptide(L)'
;MEPHLPFKTRLQISIGTFAAKLCVRSDGTINRRLFSLLDQKVIAPTTKVFNDVPVSSSDISVDPSRNLWFRLFVPDTKSSAETLLPLIVYFHGEHRFPYSAGGNIAHHVTHRACKDSHQFKKIKIVGLLAMQPLFGGEERTASELRLTRVPFLNIESTDRMWRNFLPEGADRNHKAANVFRDGPNFKEADTVPEDFPSSLVFVAGFDPLQDWQKRYCEGLRRCGKEVWLVEYPNGIHGFYNFPELPESALIVKEVRQFIQEK
;
A
#
# COMPACT_ATOMS: atom_id res chain seq x y z
N MET A 1 -18.42 7.88 13.55
CA MET A 1 -17.68 7.05 14.53
C MET A 1 -16.24 7.49 14.52
N GLU A 2 -15.59 7.52 15.68
CA GLU A 2 -14.18 7.89 15.82
C GLU A 2 -13.41 6.76 16.51
N PRO A 3 -12.17 6.44 16.08
CA PRO A 3 -11.36 5.41 16.70
C PRO A 3 -10.85 5.87 18.07
N HIS A 4 -10.83 4.97 19.05
CA HIS A 4 -10.21 5.24 20.33
C HIS A 4 -8.69 5.04 20.23
N LEU A 5 -7.94 6.14 20.18
CA LEU A 5 -6.49 6.13 19.99
C LEU A 5 -5.73 6.64 21.22
N PRO A 6 -4.56 6.07 21.57
CA PRO A 6 -3.68 6.61 22.59
C PRO A 6 -3.32 8.07 22.33
N PHE A 7 -3.13 8.87 23.39
CA PHE A 7 -2.81 10.30 23.27
C PHE A 7 -1.59 10.56 22.39
N LYS A 8 -0.53 9.76 22.57
CA LYS A 8 0.71 9.85 21.78
C LYS A 8 0.43 9.68 20.28
N THR A 9 -0.35 8.66 19.92
CA THR A 9 -0.77 8.41 18.53
C THR A 9 -1.57 9.59 17.99
N ARG A 10 -2.56 10.08 18.75
CA ARG A 10 -3.37 11.25 18.34
C ARG A 10 -2.51 12.49 18.09
N LEU A 11 -1.52 12.74 18.94
CA LEU A 11 -0.58 13.86 18.78
C LEU A 11 0.28 13.71 17.52
N GLN A 12 0.86 12.53 17.30
CA GLN A 12 1.66 12.23 16.10
C GLN A 12 0.85 12.41 14.82
N ILE A 13 -0.38 11.87 14.79
CA ILE A 13 -1.32 12.02 13.68
C ILE A 13 -1.63 13.50 13.42
N SER A 14 -1.89 14.26 14.48
CA SER A 14 -2.24 15.69 14.37
C SER A 14 -1.09 16.50 13.78
N ILE A 15 0.15 16.24 14.24
CA ILE A 15 1.37 16.87 13.70
C ILE A 15 1.56 16.51 12.23
N GLY A 16 1.48 15.22 11.88
CA GLY A 16 1.63 14.76 10.49
C GLY A 16 0.58 15.34 9.55
N THR A 17 -0.69 15.35 9.99
CA THR A 17 -1.81 15.93 9.22
C THR A 17 -1.64 17.44 9.03
N PHE A 18 -1.17 18.15 10.05
CA PHE A 18 -0.89 19.58 9.95
C PHE A 18 0.24 19.86 8.96
N ALA A 19 1.36 19.14 9.06
CA ALA A 19 2.46 19.20 8.10
C ALA A 19 1.97 18.93 6.66
N ALA A 20 1.02 18.02 6.49
CA ALA A 20 0.44 17.67 5.18
C ALA A 20 -0.26 18.85 4.54
N LYS A 21 -1.09 19.51 5.33
CA LYS A 21 -1.87 20.66 4.89
C LYS A 21 -0.96 21.83 4.52
N LEU A 22 0.18 22.01 5.21
CA LEU A 22 1.17 23.03 4.83
C LEU A 22 1.84 22.74 3.48
N CYS A 23 1.98 21.47 3.12
CA CYS A 23 2.60 21.07 1.85
C CYS A 23 1.65 21.17 0.65
N VAL A 24 0.32 21.23 0.86
CA VAL A 24 -0.66 21.23 -0.22
C VAL A 24 -1.29 22.62 -0.36
N ARG A 25 -1.20 23.21 -1.56
CA ARG A 25 -1.82 24.50 -1.87
C ARG A 25 -3.31 24.33 -2.19
N SER A 26 -4.06 25.43 -2.14
CA SER A 26 -5.50 25.46 -2.46
C SER A 26 -5.81 25.06 -3.90
N ASP A 27 -4.88 25.29 -4.83
CA ASP A 27 -4.97 24.86 -6.24
C ASP A 27 -4.66 23.36 -6.45
N GLY A 28 -4.35 22.63 -5.39
CA GLY A 28 -4.01 21.21 -5.42
C GLY A 28 -2.55 20.89 -5.73
N THR A 29 -1.72 21.90 -6.01
CA THR A 29 -0.27 21.70 -6.20
C THR A 29 0.44 21.42 -4.88
N ILE A 30 1.53 20.63 -4.94
CA ILE A 30 2.33 20.24 -3.78
C ILE A 30 3.61 21.08 -3.71
N ASN A 31 3.87 21.71 -2.57
CA ASN A 31 5.15 22.35 -2.26
C ASN A 31 6.22 21.29 -1.96
N ARG A 32 6.83 20.75 -3.02
CA ARG A 32 7.85 19.69 -2.92
C ARG A 32 9.08 20.07 -2.07
N ARG A 33 9.44 21.35 -2.02
CA ARG A 33 10.58 21.82 -1.21
C ARG A 33 10.27 21.73 0.28
N LEU A 34 9.11 22.23 0.69
CA LEU A 34 8.65 22.12 2.07
C LEU A 34 8.43 20.66 2.46
N PHE A 35 7.84 19.86 1.56
CA PHE A 35 7.70 18.43 1.74
C PHE A 35 9.04 17.77 2.03
N SER A 36 10.07 18.02 1.20
CA SER A 36 11.38 17.42 1.38
C SER A 36 12.09 17.88 2.66
N LEU A 37 11.73 19.04 3.21
CA LEU A 37 12.27 19.54 4.48
C LEU A 37 11.64 18.82 5.69
N LEU A 38 10.35 18.47 5.59
CA LEU A 38 9.59 17.81 6.67
C LEU A 38 9.71 16.27 6.63
N ASP A 39 10.17 15.72 5.51
CA ASP A 39 10.39 14.29 5.34
C ASP A 39 11.65 13.83 6.10
N GLN A 40 11.47 12.95 7.11
CA GLN A 40 12.63 12.34 7.77
C GLN A 40 13.12 11.16 6.94
N LYS A 41 14.26 11.36 6.31
CA LYS A 41 14.95 10.33 5.55
C LYS A 41 15.99 9.64 6.42
N VAL A 42 16.08 8.33 6.29
CA VAL A 42 17.23 7.56 6.78
C VAL A 42 18.16 7.36 5.59
N ILE A 43 19.45 7.69 5.77
CA ILE A 43 20.47 7.56 4.73
C ILE A 43 20.98 6.11 4.69
N ALA A 44 21.25 5.59 3.49
CA ALA A 44 22.00 4.36 3.27
C ALA A 44 23.38 4.72 2.65
N PRO A 45 24.42 3.90 2.84
CA PRO A 45 24.40 2.61 3.54
C PRO A 45 24.34 2.76 5.06
N THR A 46 23.59 1.86 5.71
CA THR A 46 23.53 1.74 7.17
C THR A 46 23.19 0.32 7.56
N THR A 47 23.66 -0.12 8.73
CA THR A 47 23.28 -1.40 9.35
C THR A 47 22.53 -1.13 10.63
N LYS A 48 21.36 -1.75 10.80
CA LYS A 48 20.54 -1.66 12.01
C LYS A 48 20.22 -3.06 12.51
N VAL A 49 20.11 -3.24 13.82
CA VAL A 49 19.75 -4.52 14.43
C VAL A 49 18.24 -4.56 14.66
N PHE A 50 17.59 -5.62 14.18
CA PHE A 50 16.17 -5.88 14.40
C PHE A 50 16.03 -7.30 14.98
N ASN A 51 15.49 -7.42 16.20
CA ASN A 51 15.35 -8.71 16.90
C ASN A 51 16.65 -9.54 16.88
N ASP A 52 17.76 -8.91 17.28
CA ASP A 52 19.11 -9.50 17.30
C ASP A 52 19.70 -9.91 15.93
N VAL A 53 19.02 -9.57 14.82
CA VAL A 53 19.52 -9.77 13.45
C VAL A 53 19.99 -8.44 12.86
N PRO A 54 21.28 -8.30 12.49
CA PRO A 54 21.73 -7.14 11.74
C PRO A 54 21.10 -7.11 10.35
N VAL A 55 20.65 -5.95 9.89
CA VAL A 55 20.12 -5.72 8.54
C VAL A 55 20.87 -4.57 7.91
N SER A 56 21.61 -4.87 6.85
CA SER A 56 22.31 -3.87 6.04
C SER A 56 21.41 -3.31 4.96
N SER A 57 21.58 -2.03 4.66
CA SER A 57 20.86 -1.34 3.58
C SER A 57 21.82 -0.67 2.60
N SER A 58 21.45 -0.67 1.31
CA SER A 58 22.20 0.00 0.24
C SER A 58 21.25 0.50 -0.85
N ASP A 59 21.60 1.61 -1.49
CA ASP A 59 20.82 2.19 -2.59
C ASP A 59 21.41 1.77 -3.94
N ILE A 60 20.58 1.24 -4.83
CA ILE A 60 20.96 0.72 -6.14
C ILE A 60 20.20 1.49 -7.22
N SER A 61 20.94 2.13 -8.13
CA SER A 61 20.35 2.83 -9.28
C SER A 61 19.91 1.85 -10.35
N VAL A 62 18.69 2.03 -10.86
CA VAL A 62 18.10 1.24 -11.95
C VAL A 62 18.16 2.03 -13.26
N ASP A 63 17.76 3.29 -13.22
CA ASP A 63 17.80 4.20 -14.36
C ASP A 63 18.16 5.62 -13.86
N PRO A 64 19.44 6.01 -13.96
CA PRO A 64 19.91 7.33 -13.56
C PRO A 64 19.21 8.48 -14.31
N SER A 65 18.80 8.26 -15.57
CA SER A 65 18.16 9.31 -16.39
C SER A 65 16.78 9.72 -15.85
N ARG A 66 16.14 8.80 -15.13
CA ARG A 66 14.84 9.01 -14.47
C ARG A 66 14.97 9.17 -12.95
N ASN A 67 16.19 9.20 -12.43
CA ASN A 67 16.48 9.13 -11.00
C ASN A 67 15.74 7.96 -10.31
N LEU A 68 15.68 6.81 -10.99
CA LEU A 68 15.02 5.60 -10.50
C LEU A 68 16.03 4.72 -9.79
N TRP A 69 15.75 4.39 -8.53
CA TRP A 69 16.57 3.56 -7.68
C TRP A 69 15.69 2.77 -6.71
N PHE A 70 16.25 1.73 -6.10
CA PHE A 70 15.63 1.02 -4.99
C PHE A 70 16.61 0.88 -3.84
N ARG A 71 16.08 0.72 -2.63
CA ARG A 71 16.87 0.35 -1.45
C ARG A 71 16.80 -1.15 -1.24
N LEU A 72 17.96 -1.79 -1.25
CA LEU A 72 18.11 -3.20 -0.89
C LEU A 72 18.32 -3.32 0.62
N PHE A 73 17.57 -4.21 1.26
CA PHE A 73 17.76 -4.60 2.66
C PHE A 73 18.18 -6.06 2.71
N VAL A 74 19.31 -6.36 3.37
CA VAL A 74 19.87 -7.70 3.46
C VAL A 74 20.06 -8.05 4.94
N PRO A 75 19.38 -9.08 5.46
CA PRO A 75 19.60 -9.55 6.83
C PRO A 75 20.88 -10.39 6.89
N ASP A 76 21.74 -10.10 7.88
CA ASP A 76 22.89 -10.90 8.24
C ASP A 76 22.41 -12.11 9.05
N THR A 77 21.90 -13.09 8.33
CA THR A 77 21.50 -14.38 8.90
C THR A 77 22.66 -15.34 8.79
N LYS A 78 22.91 -16.12 9.84
CA LYS A 78 23.76 -17.33 9.78
C LYS A 78 23.04 -18.42 9.00
N SER A 79 22.71 -18.14 7.74
CA SER A 79 22.02 -19.07 6.86
C SER A 79 23.03 -20.05 6.27
N SER A 80 22.73 -21.35 6.33
CA SER A 80 23.42 -22.33 5.50
C SER A 80 23.12 -22.04 4.02
N ALA A 81 24.01 -22.47 3.13
CA ALA A 81 23.88 -22.29 1.68
C ALA A 81 22.61 -22.93 1.06
N GLU A 82 21.85 -23.70 1.84
CA GLU A 82 20.68 -24.47 1.39
C GLU A 82 19.33 -23.78 1.69
N THR A 83 19.29 -22.71 2.49
CA THR A 83 18.02 -22.04 2.83
C THR A 83 17.68 -20.97 1.80
N LEU A 84 16.54 -21.13 1.10
CA LEU A 84 16.01 -20.10 0.21
C LEU A 84 15.42 -18.95 1.03
N LEU A 85 15.79 -17.71 0.69
CA LEU A 85 15.22 -16.51 1.31
C LEU A 85 14.13 -15.91 0.40
N PRO A 86 12.98 -15.50 0.97
CA PRO A 86 11.96 -14.80 0.19
C PRO A 86 12.47 -13.43 -0.24
N LEU A 87 12.34 -13.12 -1.53
CA LEU A 87 12.56 -11.77 -2.06
C LEU A 87 11.26 -10.98 -2.04
N ILE A 88 11.20 -9.92 -1.24
CA ILE A 88 10.04 -9.02 -1.18
C ILE A 88 10.35 -7.74 -1.94
N VAL A 89 9.61 -7.49 -3.02
CA VAL A 89 9.63 -6.19 -3.72
C VAL A 89 8.56 -5.30 -3.11
N TYR A 90 8.98 -4.29 -2.36
CA TYR A 90 8.09 -3.42 -1.61
C TYR A 90 7.90 -2.07 -2.32
N PHE A 91 6.65 -1.71 -2.57
CA PHE A 91 6.26 -0.37 -3.01
C PHE A 91 5.68 0.37 -1.80
N HIS A 92 6.37 1.44 -1.39
CA HIS A 92 5.91 2.21 -0.25
C HIS A 92 4.60 2.96 -0.58
N GLY A 93 3.70 3.04 0.39
CA GLY A 93 2.77 4.16 0.45
C GLY A 93 3.53 5.44 0.83
N GLU A 94 2.88 6.60 0.80
CA GLU A 94 3.48 7.80 1.35
C GLU A 94 3.63 7.65 2.88
N HIS A 95 4.88 7.66 3.35
CA HIS A 95 5.26 7.27 4.71
C HIS A 95 4.78 8.25 5.80
N ARG A 96 4.38 9.48 5.42
CA ARG A 96 4.01 10.56 6.36
C ARG A 96 2.82 11.41 5.96
N PHE A 97 2.28 11.13 4.80
CA PHE A 97 1.05 11.72 4.30
C PHE A 97 0.08 10.59 3.99
N PRO A 98 -1.22 10.85 4.07
CA PRO A 98 -2.24 9.80 4.21
C PRO A 98 -2.47 8.94 2.96
N TYR A 99 -1.46 8.65 2.15
CA TYR A 99 -1.65 8.10 0.81
C TYR A 99 -1.00 6.71 0.69
N SER A 100 -1.76 5.63 0.93
CA SER A 100 -1.28 4.24 0.75
C SER A 100 -1.38 3.76 -0.70
N ALA A 101 -0.59 4.32 -1.61
CA ALA A 101 -0.57 3.86 -3.01
C ALA A 101 0.16 2.51 -3.21
N GLY A 102 0.93 2.04 -2.23
CA GLY A 102 1.81 0.87 -2.35
C GLY A 102 1.09 -0.40 -2.84
N GLY A 103 -0.05 -0.74 -2.22
CA GLY A 103 -0.84 -1.91 -2.63
C GLY A 103 -1.47 -1.78 -4.02
N ASN A 104 -1.86 -0.56 -4.43
CA ASN A 104 -2.36 -0.29 -5.79
C ASN A 104 -1.24 -0.45 -6.84
N ILE A 105 -0.06 0.11 -6.58
CA ILE A 105 1.11 -0.03 -7.44
C ILE A 105 1.49 -1.50 -7.57
N ALA A 106 1.55 -2.23 -6.45
CA ALA A 106 1.88 -3.65 -6.43
C ALA A 106 0.90 -4.46 -7.30
N HIS A 107 -0.41 -4.20 -7.21
CA HIS A 107 -1.39 -4.83 -8.11
C HIS A 107 -1.07 -4.59 -9.59
N HIS A 108 -0.88 -3.34 -10.00
CA HIS A 108 -0.64 -2.99 -11.41
C HIS A 108 0.69 -3.52 -11.93
N VAL A 109 1.73 -3.55 -11.10
CA VAL A 109 3.04 -4.13 -11.44
C VAL A 109 2.90 -5.65 -11.61
N THR A 110 2.25 -6.33 -10.67
CA THR A 110 2.00 -7.77 -10.77
C THR A 110 1.15 -8.12 -12.00
N HIS A 111 0.09 -7.35 -12.26
CA HIS A 111 -0.76 -7.55 -13.44
C HIS A 111 0.05 -7.50 -14.74
N ARG A 112 0.90 -6.47 -14.90
CA ARG A 112 1.77 -6.35 -16.07
C ARG A 112 2.83 -7.44 -16.14
N ALA A 113 3.47 -7.78 -15.02
CA ALA A 113 4.52 -8.81 -14.99
C ALA A 113 3.98 -10.20 -15.38
N CYS A 114 2.77 -10.52 -14.93
CA CYS A 114 2.05 -11.75 -15.30
C CYS A 114 1.63 -11.73 -16.79
N LYS A 115 1.08 -10.60 -17.27
CA LYS A 115 0.71 -10.46 -18.68
C LYS A 115 1.90 -10.55 -19.63
N ASP A 116 3.04 -9.99 -19.24
CA ASP A 116 4.29 -9.98 -19.99
C ASP A 116 5.29 -11.04 -19.46
N SER A 117 4.78 -12.22 -19.08
CA SER A 117 5.56 -13.30 -18.45
C SER A 117 6.84 -13.69 -19.20
N HIS A 118 6.87 -13.51 -20.52
CA HIS A 118 8.06 -13.73 -21.35
C HIS A 118 9.27 -12.86 -20.98
N GLN A 119 9.06 -11.66 -20.40
CA GLN A 119 10.14 -10.79 -19.91
C GLN A 119 10.62 -11.19 -18.52
N PHE A 120 9.79 -11.89 -17.74
CA PHE A 120 10.03 -12.26 -16.35
C PHE A 120 10.31 -13.76 -16.14
N LYS A 121 10.84 -14.47 -17.16
CA LYS A 121 11.07 -15.93 -17.12
C LYS A 121 11.93 -16.43 -15.95
N LYS A 122 12.75 -15.57 -15.35
CA LYS A 122 13.67 -15.91 -14.24
C LYS A 122 13.08 -15.66 -12.86
N ILE A 123 11.93 -14.99 -12.76
CA ILE A 123 11.31 -14.59 -11.50
C ILE A 123 9.87 -15.07 -11.51
N LYS A 124 9.53 -15.95 -10.55
CA LYS A 124 8.15 -16.34 -10.31
C LYS A 124 7.58 -15.48 -9.18
N ILE A 125 6.54 -14.72 -9.46
CA ILE A 125 5.79 -14.00 -8.43
C ILE A 125 4.85 -15.03 -7.77
N VAL A 126 5.08 -15.33 -6.50
CA VAL A 126 4.31 -16.36 -5.77
C VAL A 126 3.20 -15.77 -4.89
N GLY A 127 3.26 -14.47 -4.60
CA GLY A 127 2.30 -13.78 -3.75
C GLY A 127 2.26 -12.28 -4.00
N LEU A 128 1.10 -11.67 -3.73
CA LEU A 128 0.91 -10.22 -3.66
C LEU A 128 0.55 -9.83 -2.22
N LEU A 129 1.26 -8.86 -1.65
CA LEU A 129 0.95 -8.27 -0.35
C LEU A 129 0.35 -6.88 -0.56
N ALA A 130 -0.90 -6.68 -0.14
CA ALA A 130 -1.61 -5.41 -0.29
C ALA A 130 -2.05 -4.86 1.08
N MET A 131 -1.29 -3.90 1.59
CA MET A 131 -1.60 -3.23 2.86
C MET A 131 -2.49 -2.02 2.61
N GLN A 132 -3.77 -2.10 3.00
CA GLN A 132 -4.76 -1.04 2.83
C GLN A 132 -4.70 -0.41 1.42
N PRO A 133 -4.83 -1.23 0.36
CA PRO A 133 -4.58 -0.77 -0.99
C PRO A 133 -5.57 0.33 -1.39
N LEU A 134 -5.05 1.37 -2.02
CA LEU A 134 -5.83 2.51 -2.42
C LEU A 134 -6.51 2.26 -3.79
N PHE A 135 -7.76 1.84 -3.73
CA PHE A 135 -8.67 1.75 -4.86
C PHE A 135 -9.84 2.72 -4.67
N GLY A 136 -10.60 2.95 -5.74
CA GLY A 136 -11.74 3.86 -5.71
C GLY A 136 -12.63 3.71 -6.94
N GLY A 137 -13.61 4.61 -7.03
CA GLY A 137 -14.54 4.75 -8.14
C GLY A 137 -15.30 6.06 -7.99
N GLU A 138 -16.13 6.42 -8.97
CA GLU A 138 -16.89 7.67 -8.87
C GLU A 138 -17.97 7.63 -7.79
N GLU A 139 -18.62 6.46 -7.64
CA GLU A 139 -19.58 6.24 -6.56
C GLU A 139 -18.93 6.39 -5.17
N ARG A 140 -19.76 6.67 -4.17
CA ARG A 140 -19.34 6.71 -2.76
C ARG A 140 -19.83 5.48 -2.04
N THR A 141 -18.92 4.78 -1.40
CA THR A 141 -19.27 3.60 -0.59
C THR A 141 -19.88 4.00 0.75
N ALA A 142 -20.52 3.04 1.42
CA ALA A 142 -21.08 3.26 2.74
C ALA A 142 -19.99 3.63 3.76
N SER A 143 -18.80 3.03 3.66
CA SER A 143 -17.65 3.36 4.50
C SER A 143 -17.16 4.79 4.29
N GLU A 144 -17.05 5.27 3.04
CA GLU A 144 -16.63 6.64 2.74
C GLU A 144 -17.59 7.66 3.37
N LEU A 145 -18.90 7.43 3.26
CA LEU A 145 -19.93 8.32 3.81
C LEU A 145 -20.01 8.26 5.34
N ARG A 146 -19.73 7.10 5.94
CA ARG A 146 -19.81 6.88 7.39
C ARG A 146 -18.56 7.35 8.15
N LEU A 147 -17.39 7.24 7.54
CA LEU A 147 -16.08 7.48 8.18
C LEU A 147 -15.51 8.86 7.81
N THR A 148 -16.25 9.91 8.08
CA THR A 148 -15.85 11.30 7.73
C THR A 148 -14.94 11.97 8.74
N ARG A 149 -14.80 11.39 9.95
CA ARG A 149 -14.04 11.95 11.09
C ARG A 149 -12.87 11.06 11.53
N VAL A 150 -12.35 10.25 10.63
CA VAL A 150 -11.19 9.38 10.92
C VAL A 150 -9.88 10.10 10.61
N PRO A 151 -8.76 9.70 11.24
CA PRO A 151 -7.46 10.29 10.94
C PRO A 151 -6.97 9.92 9.54
N PHE A 152 -6.01 10.70 9.03
CA PHE A 152 -5.33 10.52 7.74
C PHE A 152 -6.20 10.72 6.50
N LEU A 153 -7.14 9.81 6.26
CA LEU A 153 -7.92 9.78 5.03
C LEU A 153 -9.26 10.50 5.20
N ASN A 154 -9.57 11.35 4.24
CA ASN A 154 -10.92 11.86 4.01
C ASN A 154 -11.19 11.94 2.51
N ILE A 155 -12.47 12.01 2.17
CA ILE A 155 -12.99 11.99 0.79
C ILE A 155 -12.37 13.11 -0.06
N GLU A 156 -12.26 14.32 0.47
CA GLU A 156 -11.69 15.45 -0.28
C GLU A 156 -10.21 15.20 -0.65
N SER A 157 -9.46 14.63 0.28
CA SER A 157 -8.03 14.34 0.07
C SER A 157 -7.82 13.19 -0.91
N THR A 158 -8.68 12.15 -0.87
CA THR A 158 -8.63 11.06 -1.85
C THR A 158 -9.05 11.51 -3.25
N ASP A 159 -10.07 12.36 -3.37
CA ASP A 159 -10.50 12.93 -4.66
C ASP A 159 -9.41 13.78 -5.29
N ARG A 160 -8.77 14.65 -4.49
CA ARG A 160 -7.65 15.46 -4.96
C ARG A 160 -6.48 14.59 -5.41
N MET A 161 -6.18 13.53 -4.67
CA MET A 161 -5.11 12.60 -5.04
C MET A 161 -5.42 11.90 -6.37
N TRP A 162 -6.63 11.40 -6.56
CA TRP A 162 -7.02 10.80 -7.83
C TRP A 162 -6.97 11.80 -8.99
N ARG A 163 -7.47 13.02 -8.79
CA ARG A 163 -7.39 14.09 -9.79
C ARG A 163 -5.94 14.40 -10.21
N ASN A 164 -5.03 14.40 -9.24
CA ASN A 164 -3.61 14.70 -9.50
C ASN A 164 -2.86 13.53 -10.15
N PHE A 165 -3.33 12.29 -9.98
CA PHE A 165 -2.68 11.09 -10.50
C PHE A 165 -3.23 10.64 -11.85
N LEU A 166 -4.54 10.76 -12.06
CA LEU A 166 -5.20 10.30 -13.26
C LEU A 166 -4.93 11.23 -14.45
N PRO A 167 -4.99 10.71 -15.69
CA PRO A 167 -4.90 11.54 -16.88
C PRO A 167 -5.94 12.66 -16.88
N GLU A 168 -5.62 13.78 -17.53
CA GLU A 168 -6.56 14.89 -17.67
C GLU A 168 -7.86 14.43 -18.35
N GLY A 169 -9.01 14.81 -17.77
CA GLY A 169 -10.35 14.39 -18.22
C GLY A 169 -10.78 12.99 -17.77
N ALA A 170 -9.91 12.19 -17.14
CA ALA A 170 -10.30 10.91 -16.58
C ALA A 170 -10.99 11.08 -15.21
N ASP A 171 -11.99 10.23 -14.96
CA ASP A 171 -12.67 10.11 -13.66
C ASP A 171 -12.10 8.93 -12.86
N ARG A 172 -12.58 8.72 -11.63
CA ARG A 172 -12.13 7.64 -10.76
C ARG A 172 -12.61 6.25 -11.21
N ASN A 173 -13.43 6.14 -12.26
CA ASN A 173 -13.73 4.86 -12.91
C ASN A 173 -12.63 4.43 -13.89
N HIS A 174 -11.60 5.26 -14.07
CA HIS A 174 -10.39 4.88 -14.76
C HIS A 174 -9.73 3.66 -14.09
N LYS A 175 -9.20 2.72 -14.89
CA LYS A 175 -8.66 1.43 -14.42
C LYS A 175 -7.53 1.53 -13.40
N ALA A 176 -6.85 2.67 -13.35
CA ALA A 176 -5.81 2.89 -12.35
C ALA A 176 -6.38 3.01 -10.92
N ALA A 177 -7.62 3.51 -10.80
CA ALA A 177 -8.35 3.67 -9.54
C ALA A 177 -9.35 2.53 -9.30
N ASN A 178 -10.17 2.22 -10.31
CA ASN A 178 -11.21 1.21 -10.26
C ASN A 178 -10.79 -0.03 -11.06
N VAL A 179 -10.12 -0.97 -10.40
CA VAL A 179 -9.59 -2.18 -11.04
C VAL A 179 -10.64 -3.28 -11.24
N PHE A 180 -11.69 -3.30 -10.42
CA PHE A 180 -12.77 -4.28 -10.49
C PHE A 180 -14.13 -3.56 -10.37
N ARG A 181 -14.88 -3.50 -11.47
CA ARG A 181 -16.22 -2.93 -11.45
C ARG A 181 -17.23 -3.92 -10.84
N ASP A 182 -18.23 -3.38 -10.14
CA ASP A 182 -19.22 -4.19 -9.44
C ASP A 182 -20.29 -4.79 -10.36
N GLY A 183 -20.78 -5.97 -9.94
CA GLY A 183 -21.99 -6.60 -10.46
C GLY A 183 -22.00 -6.77 -12.00
N PRO A 184 -23.08 -6.33 -12.69
CA PRO A 184 -23.23 -6.49 -14.14
C PRO A 184 -22.27 -5.61 -14.95
N ASN A 185 -21.57 -4.67 -14.32
CA ASN A 185 -20.60 -3.79 -14.98
C ASN A 185 -19.18 -4.38 -15.00
N PHE A 186 -18.95 -5.52 -14.35
CA PHE A 186 -17.70 -6.27 -14.42
C PHE A 186 -17.49 -6.77 -15.86
N LYS A 187 -16.35 -6.42 -16.46
CA LYS A 187 -16.00 -6.79 -17.83
C LYS A 187 -14.77 -7.68 -17.85
N GLU A 188 -14.55 -8.39 -18.96
CA GLU A 188 -13.30 -9.12 -19.20
C GLU A 188 -12.07 -8.23 -19.01
N ALA A 189 -12.19 -6.95 -19.38
CA ALA A 189 -11.13 -5.95 -19.21
C ALA A 189 -10.77 -5.66 -17.73
N ASP A 190 -11.61 -6.10 -16.79
CA ASP A 190 -11.45 -5.95 -15.34
C ASP A 190 -10.94 -7.27 -14.71
N THR A 191 -10.45 -8.23 -15.52
CA THR A 191 -9.83 -9.48 -15.03
C THR A 191 -8.32 -9.34 -14.82
N VAL A 192 -7.77 -10.26 -14.02
CA VAL A 192 -6.33 -10.45 -13.85
C VAL A 192 -5.83 -11.65 -14.66
N PRO A 193 -4.55 -11.69 -15.08
CA PRO A 193 -3.97 -12.85 -15.77
C PRO A 193 -4.15 -14.17 -15.03
N GLU A 194 -4.08 -15.28 -15.75
CA GLU A 194 -4.22 -16.64 -15.19
C GLU A 194 -3.14 -16.95 -14.14
N ASP A 195 -1.92 -16.46 -14.34
CA ASP A 195 -0.77 -16.61 -13.45
C ASP A 195 -0.70 -15.53 -12.35
N PHE A 196 -1.70 -14.66 -12.22
CA PHE A 196 -1.75 -13.69 -11.12
C PHE A 196 -1.77 -14.45 -9.76
N PRO A 197 -0.89 -14.08 -8.81
CA PRO A 197 -0.65 -14.89 -7.62
C PRO A 197 -1.76 -14.76 -6.59
N SER A 198 -1.75 -15.68 -5.62
CA SER A 198 -2.48 -15.52 -4.36
C SER A 198 -2.16 -14.19 -3.69
N SER A 199 -3.14 -13.58 -3.03
CA SER A 199 -3.00 -12.23 -2.48
C SER A 199 -3.37 -12.16 -1.00
N LEU A 200 -2.50 -11.57 -0.18
CA LEU A 200 -2.80 -11.17 1.20
C LEU A 200 -3.18 -9.69 1.22
N VAL A 201 -4.40 -9.39 1.69
CA VAL A 201 -4.97 -8.06 1.73
C VAL A 201 -5.31 -7.69 3.17
N PHE A 202 -4.76 -6.57 3.64
CA PHE A 202 -5.06 -6.02 4.96
C PHE A 202 -6.08 -4.89 4.84
N VAL A 203 -7.15 -4.98 5.62
CA VAL A 203 -8.22 -3.98 5.69
C VAL A 203 -8.40 -3.53 7.13
N ALA A 204 -8.62 -2.22 7.34
CA ALA A 204 -8.87 -1.69 8.68
C ALA A 204 -10.26 -1.10 8.78
N GLY A 205 -10.93 -1.32 9.92
CA GLY A 205 -12.35 -0.96 10.10
C GLY A 205 -12.61 0.55 10.18
N PHE A 206 -11.59 1.36 10.48
CA PHE A 206 -11.64 2.82 10.40
C PHE A 206 -10.94 3.39 9.15
N ASP A 207 -10.69 2.57 8.13
CA ASP A 207 -10.29 3.05 6.80
C ASP A 207 -11.55 3.43 5.98
N PRO A 208 -11.69 4.68 5.50
CA PRO A 208 -12.79 5.07 4.62
C PRO A 208 -12.89 4.24 3.34
N LEU A 209 -11.77 3.68 2.86
CA LEU A 209 -11.69 2.91 1.62
C LEU A 209 -11.90 1.40 1.83
N GLN A 210 -12.26 0.95 3.03
CA GLN A 210 -12.41 -0.47 3.32
C GLN A 210 -13.38 -1.20 2.39
N ASP A 211 -14.47 -0.54 1.96
CA ASP A 211 -15.43 -1.15 1.03
C ASP A 211 -14.79 -1.36 -0.36
N TRP A 212 -13.99 -0.40 -0.85
CA TRP A 212 -13.20 -0.57 -2.08
C TRP A 212 -12.15 -1.68 -1.95
N GLN A 213 -11.52 -1.81 -0.78
CA GLN A 213 -10.55 -2.88 -0.50
C GLN A 213 -11.22 -4.26 -0.46
N LYS A 214 -12.44 -4.37 0.08
CA LYS A 214 -13.22 -5.61 0.10
C LYS A 214 -13.71 -5.99 -1.29
N ARG A 215 -14.19 -5.02 -2.08
CA ARG A 215 -14.53 -5.23 -3.50
C ARG A 215 -13.33 -5.71 -4.30
N TYR A 216 -12.14 -5.20 -4.01
CA TYR A 216 -10.91 -5.71 -4.61
C TYR A 216 -10.69 -7.20 -4.33
N CYS A 217 -10.86 -7.64 -3.07
CA CYS A 217 -10.80 -9.05 -2.71
C CYS A 217 -11.86 -9.89 -3.45
N GLU A 218 -13.09 -9.39 -3.56
CA GLU A 218 -14.17 -10.07 -4.30
C GLU A 218 -13.86 -10.17 -5.80
N GLY A 219 -13.33 -9.11 -6.41
CA GLY A 219 -12.91 -9.10 -7.81
C GLY A 219 -11.82 -10.13 -8.11
N LEU A 220 -10.81 -10.25 -7.24
CA LEU A 220 -9.79 -11.30 -7.33
C LEU A 220 -10.41 -12.71 -7.21
N ARG A 221 -11.32 -12.93 -6.26
CA ARG A 221 -12.01 -14.23 -6.09
C ARG A 221 -12.86 -14.57 -7.31
N ARG A 222 -13.54 -13.60 -7.93
CA ARG A 222 -14.28 -13.77 -9.19
C ARG A 222 -13.37 -14.17 -10.36
N CYS A 223 -12.10 -13.75 -10.33
CA CYS A 223 -11.07 -14.19 -11.27
C CYS A 223 -10.43 -15.54 -10.89
N GLY A 224 -11.00 -16.29 -9.93
CA GLY A 224 -10.50 -17.58 -9.48
C GLY A 224 -9.22 -17.51 -8.64
N LYS A 225 -8.88 -16.34 -8.06
CA LYS A 225 -7.65 -16.17 -7.27
C LYS A 225 -7.91 -16.41 -5.79
N GLU A 226 -6.92 -17.02 -5.15
CA GLU A 226 -6.89 -17.16 -3.70
C GLU A 226 -6.62 -15.80 -3.03
N VAL A 227 -7.46 -15.43 -2.06
CA VAL A 227 -7.35 -14.16 -1.33
C VAL A 227 -7.45 -14.37 0.17
N TRP A 228 -6.36 -14.04 0.85
CA TRP A 228 -6.24 -13.98 2.30
C TRP A 228 -6.64 -12.57 2.73
N LEU A 229 -7.83 -12.43 3.31
CA LEU A 229 -8.31 -11.14 3.81
C LEU A 229 -8.13 -11.10 5.33
N VAL A 230 -7.31 -10.16 5.81
CA VAL A 230 -7.12 -9.91 7.23
C VAL A 230 -7.75 -8.56 7.57
N GLU A 231 -8.74 -8.59 8.45
CA GLU A 231 -9.46 -7.40 8.90
C GLU A 231 -9.05 -7.03 10.32
N TYR A 232 -8.76 -5.74 10.52
CA TYR A 232 -8.54 -5.15 11.84
C TYR A 232 -9.69 -4.18 12.13
N PRO A 233 -10.79 -4.62 12.78
CA PRO A 233 -11.98 -3.78 12.98
C PRO A 233 -11.70 -2.47 13.71
N ASN A 234 -10.71 -2.47 14.62
CA ASN A 234 -10.31 -1.29 15.39
C ASN A 234 -9.15 -0.51 14.77
N GLY A 235 -8.55 -1.02 13.69
CA GLY A 235 -7.42 -0.40 13.03
C GLY A 235 -7.83 0.87 12.27
N ILE A 236 -6.93 1.85 12.26
CA ILE A 236 -7.02 3.06 11.42
C ILE A 236 -6.21 2.91 10.13
N HIS A 237 -6.36 3.83 9.19
CA HIS A 237 -5.43 3.91 8.06
C HIS A 237 -3.99 4.10 8.54
N GLY A 238 -3.06 3.27 8.04
CA GLY A 238 -1.64 3.30 8.40
C GLY A 238 -1.31 2.83 9.82
N PHE A 239 -2.18 2.07 10.49
CA PHE A 239 -2.00 1.64 11.90
C PHE A 239 -0.65 0.96 12.17
N TYR A 240 -0.08 0.28 11.18
CA TYR A 240 1.22 -0.39 11.25
C TYR A 240 2.44 0.54 11.38
N ASN A 241 2.25 1.85 11.22
CA ASN A 241 3.30 2.85 11.50
C ASN A 241 3.34 3.27 12.97
N PHE A 242 2.43 2.76 13.82
CA PHE A 242 2.29 3.13 15.23
C PHE A 242 2.53 1.92 16.13
N PRO A 243 3.78 1.69 16.59
CA PRO A 243 4.12 0.55 17.43
C PRO A 243 3.31 0.45 18.73
N GLU A 244 2.73 1.57 19.20
CA GLU A 244 1.85 1.59 20.37
C GLU A 244 0.45 1.02 20.12
N LEU A 245 0.06 0.80 18.86
CA LEU A 245 -1.20 0.13 18.53
C LEU A 245 -0.98 -1.38 18.53
N PRO A 246 -1.78 -2.17 19.27
CA PRO A 246 -1.57 -3.61 19.41
C PRO A 246 -1.65 -4.34 18.06
N GLU A 247 -2.45 -3.85 17.11
CA GLU A 247 -2.59 -4.43 15.78
C GLU A 247 -1.31 -4.29 14.93
N SER A 248 -0.46 -3.29 15.20
CA SER A 248 0.73 -3.01 14.39
C SER A 248 1.70 -4.20 14.31
N ALA A 249 1.87 -4.91 15.43
CA ALA A 249 2.76 -6.07 15.53
C ALA A 249 2.20 -7.32 14.84
N LEU A 250 0.89 -7.38 14.62
CA LEU A 250 0.23 -8.57 14.07
C LEU A 250 0.50 -8.75 12.57
N ILE A 251 0.70 -7.65 11.82
CA ILE A 251 0.94 -7.73 10.37
C ILE A 251 2.13 -8.63 10.04
N VAL A 252 3.24 -8.51 10.79
CA VAL A 252 4.45 -9.28 10.53
C VAL A 252 4.18 -10.78 10.68
N LYS A 253 3.33 -11.17 11.63
CA LYS A 253 2.93 -12.56 11.83
C LYS A 253 2.13 -13.09 10.64
N GLU A 254 1.14 -12.32 10.17
CA GLU A 254 0.30 -12.69 9.03
C GLU A 254 1.11 -12.78 7.73
N VAL A 255 2.01 -11.81 7.49
CA VAL A 255 2.91 -11.83 6.34
C VAL A 255 3.84 -13.04 6.40
N ARG A 256 4.40 -13.35 7.56
CA ARG A 256 5.25 -14.53 7.74
C ARG A 256 4.50 -15.81 7.42
N GLN A 257 3.28 -15.97 7.96
CA GLN A 257 2.46 -17.15 7.69
C GLN A 257 2.17 -17.28 6.20
N PHE A 258 1.73 -16.20 5.55
CA PHE A 258 1.43 -16.21 4.12
C PHE A 258 2.65 -16.59 3.28
N ILE A 259 3.85 -16.08 3.61
CA ILE A 259 5.09 -16.44 2.91
C ILE A 259 5.46 -17.92 3.12
N GLN A 260 5.25 -18.47 4.31
CA GLN A 260 5.57 -19.86 4.62
C GLN A 260 4.70 -20.89 3.88
N GLU A 261 3.55 -20.46 3.36
CA GLU A 261 2.62 -21.29 2.59
C GLU A 261 2.82 -21.18 1.07
N LYS A 262 3.90 -20.53 0.60
CA LYS A 262 4.27 -20.41 -0.82
C LYS A 262 5.53 -21.20 -1.16
#